data_AF-A0A2E1PEX3-F1
#
_entry.id   AF-A0A2E1PEX3-F1
#
_cell.length_a   1.000
_cell.length_b   1.000
_cell.length_c   1.000
_cell.angle_alpha   90.00
_cell.angle_beta   90.00
_cell.angle_gamma   90.00
#
_symmetry.space_group_name_H-M   'P 1'
#
loop_
_entity.id
_entity.type
_entity.pdbx_description
1 polymer ?
#
loop_
_entity_poly.entity_id
_entity_poly.type
_entity_poly.pdbx_seq_one_letter_code
_entity_poly.pdbx_strand_id
1 'polypeptide(L)'
;MAVPKQKVSPSRRNMRRAHDRAISQSFVEDKKSGELRRPHHIDLSTGMYRGKQIIVKKAKKVEGSDEAPVTEATDTKTIEPQEKK
;
A
#
# COMPACT_ATOMS: atom_id res chain seq x y z
N MET A 1 1.85 48.73 8.17
CA MET A 1 1.27 47.45 7.67
C MET A 1 0.16 47.78 6.69
N ALA A 2 0.11 47.15 5.52
CA ALA A 2 -1.01 47.34 4.59
C ALA A 2 -2.23 46.56 5.11
N VAL A 3 -3.38 47.24 5.22
CA VAL A 3 -4.64 46.65 5.69
C VAL A 3 -5.65 46.70 4.55
N PRO A 4 -6.44 45.64 4.31
CA PRO A 4 -7.51 45.68 3.32
C PRO A 4 -8.51 46.79 3.65
N LYS A 5 -8.75 47.69 2.69
CA LYS A 5 -9.72 48.78 2.84
C LYS A 5 -11.16 48.30 2.97
N GLN A 6 -11.49 47.14 2.40
CA GLN A 6 -12.83 46.56 2.38
C GLN A 6 -12.82 45.04 2.50
N LYS A 7 -13.96 44.47 2.93
CA LYS A 7 -14.16 43.02 2.99
C LYS A 7 -14.19 42.42 1.60
N VAL A 8 -13.42 41.36 1.38
CA VAL A 8 -13.46 40.60 0.13
C VAL A 8 -14.79 39.85 0.03
N SER A 9 -15.52 40.06 -1.08
CA SER A 9 -16.80 39.39 -1.33
C SER A 9 -16.63 37.86 -1.39
N PRO A 10 -17.67 37.07 -1.00
CA PRO A 10 -17.62 35.61 -1.10
C PRO A 10 -17.32 35.12 -2.51
N SER A 11 -17.92 35.75 -3.53
CA SER A 11 -17.67 35.44 -4.94
C SER A 11 -16.19 35.64 -5.32
N ARG A 12 -15.59 36.79 -5.00
CA ARG A 12 -14.16 37.06 -5.28
C ARG A 12 -13.22 36.11 -4.53
N ARG A 13 -13.58 35.69 -3.31
CA ARG A 13 -12.82 34.68 -2.55
C ARG A 13 -12.91 33.31 -3.21
N ASN A 14 -14.11 32.89 -3.59
CA ASN A 14 -14.37 31.56 -4.13
C ASN A 14 -13.79 31.39 -5.54
N MET A 15 -13.90 32.41 -6.40
CA MET A 15 -13.24 32.40 -7.72
C MET A 15 -11.72 32.29 -7.59
N ARG A 16 -11.11 32.99 -6.62
CA ARG A 16 -9.67 32.85 -6.36
C ARG A 16 -9.32 31.42 -5.92
N ARG A 17 -10.13 30.81 -5.05
CA ARG A 17 -9.96 29.44 -4.55
C ARG A 17 -10.38 28.35 -5.53
N ALA A 18 -10.95 28.70 -6.68
CA ALA A 18 -11.45 27.71 -7.64
C ALA A 18 -10.34 26.79 -8.19
N HIS A 19 -9.10 27.26 -8.14
CA HIS A 19 -7.93 26.50 -8.57
C HIS A 19 -7.26 25.71 -7.43
N ASP A 20 -7.67 25.92 -6.18
CA ASP A 20 -7.09 25.29 -4.98
C ASP A 20 -7.61 23.86 -4.76
N ARG A 21 -7.62 23.04 -5.82
CA ARG A 21 -8.07 21.63 -5.75
C ARG A 21 -6.88 20.68 -5.72
N ALA A 22 -6.98 19.63 -4.91
CA ALA A 22 -6.05 18.51 -4.99
C ALA A 22 -6.27 17.74 -6.30
N ILE A 23 -5.19 17.37 -6.97
CA ILE A 23 -5.24 16.57 -8.20
C ILE A 23 -5.23 15.09 -7.81
N SER A 24 -6.17 14.32 -8.34
CA SER A 24 -6.16 12.87 -8.17
C SER A 24 -5.02 12.24 -8.98
N GLN A 25 -4.42 11.19 -8.42
CA GLN A 25 -3.34 10.48 -9.07
C GLN A 25 -3.88 9.30 -9.87
N SER A 26 -3.24 9.03 -11.00
CA SER A 26 -3.57 7.87 -11.83
C SER A 26 -2.96 6.60 -11.21
N PHE A 27 -3.75 5.54 -11.18
CA PHE A 27 -3.32 4.20 -10.80
C PHE A 27 -3.60 3.23 -11.95
N VAL A 28 -2.71 2.26 -12.11
CA VAL A 28 -2.76 1.23 -13.15
C VAL A 28 -2.60 -0.11 -12.45
N GLU A 29 -3.43 -1.07 -12.84
CA GLU A 29 -3.34 -2.43 -12.35
C GLU A 29 -2.06 -3.11 -12.86
N ASP A 30 -1.36 -3.81 -11.98
CA ASP A 30 -0.24 -4.63 -12.41
C ASP A 30 -0.70 -5.95 -13.00
N LYS A 31 -0.11 -6.34 -14.13
CA LYS A 31 -0.52 -7.54 -14.88
C LYS A 31 -0.16 -8.84 -14.18
N LYS A 32 0.79 -8.84 -13.23
CA LYS A 32 1.27 -10.05 -12.56
C LYS A 32 0.70 -10.19 -11.16
N SER A 33 0.68 -9.12 -10.37
CA SER A 33 0.16 -9.15 -8.99
C SER A 33 -1.30 -8.73 -8.87
N GLY A 34 -1.87 -8.07 -9.88
CA GLY A 34 -3.22 -7.49 -9.80
C GLY A 34 -3.31 -6.28 -8.87
N GLU A 35 -2.21 -5.85 -8.25
CA GLU A 35 -2.18 -4.70 -7.34
C GLU A 35 -2.20 -3.38 -8.11
N LEU A 36 -2.81 -2.34 -7.53
CA LEU A 36 -2.81 -0.98 -8.09
C LEU A 36 -1.46 -0.31 -7.85
N ARG A 37 -0.76 0.02 -8.93
CA ARG A 37 0.50 0.77 -8.89
C ARG A 37 0.39 2.11 -9.63
N ARG A 38 1.24 3.08 -9.27
CA ARG A 38 1.36 4.30 -10.08
C ARG A 38 2.00 3.98 -11.43
N PRO A 39 1.60 4.67 -12.52
CA PRO A 39 2.30 4.58 -13.80
C PRO A 39 3.81 4.79 -13.63
N HIS A 40 4.60 3.97 -14.34
CA HIS A 40 6.07 4.01 -14.33
C HIS A 40 6.76 3.73 -12.98
N HIS A 41 6.02 3.45 -11.91
CA HIS A 41 6.60 3.08 -10.62
C HIS A 41 6.70 1.56 -10.49
N ILE A 42 7.66 1.14 -9.67
CA ILE A 42 7.85 -0.25 -9.22
C ILE A 42 6.75 -0.55 -8.21
N ASP A 43 6.20 -1.76 -8.27
CA ASP A 43 5.35 -2.27 -7.19
C ASP A 43 6.23 -2.56 -5.96
N LEU A 44 5.93 -1.94 -4.81
CA LEU A 44 6.67 -2.13 -3.56
C LEU A 44 6.36 -3.49 -2.91
N SER A 45 5.19 -4.08 -3.20
CA SER A 45 4.80 -5.40 -2.70
C SER A 45 5.64 -6.50 -3.35
N THR A 46 5.63 -6.56 -4.68
CA THR A 46 6.36 -7.61 -5.42
C THR A 46 7.81 -7.21 -5.71
N GLY A 47 8.14 -5.91 -5.68
CA GLY A 47 9.45 -5.40 -6.09
C GLY A 47 9.70 -5.49 -7.60
N MET A 48 8.64 -5.73 -8.38
CA MET A 48 8.69 -5.97 -9.82
C MET A 48 8.31 -4.75 -10.64
N TYR A 49 8.97 -4.60 -11.79
CA TYR A 49 8.65 -3.61 -12.80
C TYR A 49 8.94 -4.16 -14.20
N ARG A 50 7.96 -4.06 -15.10
CA ARG A 50 8.05 -4.57 -16.49
C ARG A 50 8.56 -6.02 -16.56
N GLY A 51 8.15 -6.84 -15.60
CA GLY A 51 8.49 -8.26 -15.53
C GLY A 51 9.90 -8.58 -15.01
N LYS A 52 10.67 -7.57 -14.58
CA LYS A 52 11.99 -7.75 -13.95
C LYS A 52 11.88 -7.51 -12.44
N GLN A 53 12.56 -8.33 -11.65
CA GLN A 53 12.74 -8.11 -10.22
C GLN A 53 13.77 -7.00 -10.02
N ILE A 54 13.35 -5.85 -9.50
CA ILE A 54 14.26 -4.71 -9.26
C ILE A 54 14.65 -4.66 -7.78
N ILE A 55 13.68 -4.85 -6.88
CA ILE A 55 13.95 -4.90 -5.45
C ILE A 55 14.08 -6.37 -5.06
N VAL A 56 15.30 -6.86 -4.89
CA VAL A 56 15.53 -8.15 -4.22
C VAL A 56 15.20 -7.92 -2.74
N LYS A 57 14.08 -8.49 -2.27
CA LYS A 57 13.75 -8.46 -0.83
C LYS A 57 14.87 -9.18 -0.07
N LYS A 58 15.83 -8.44 0.47
CA LYS A 58 16.64 -8.95 1.59
C LYS A 58 15.67 -9.10 2.76
N ALA A 59 15.58 -10.32 3.29
CA ALA A 59 14.70 -10.67 4.40
C ALA A 59 14.81 -9.63 5.51
N LYS A 60 13.78 -8.78 5.67
CA LYS A 60 13.63 -7.98 6.88
C LYS A 60 12.98 -8.87 7.93
N LYS A 61 13.77 -9.11 8.98
CA LYS A 61 13.41 -9.66 10.27
C LYS A 61 12.14 -8.96 10.78
N VAL A 62 11.12 -9.76 11.09
CA VAL A 62 9.90 -9.31 11.75
C VAL A 62 10.25 -9.06 13.21
N GLU A 63 10.28 -7.79 13.60
CA GLU A 63 10.10 -7.33 14.98
C GLU A 63 8.86 -6.44 14.90
N GLY A 64 7.79 -6.58 15.66
CA GLY A 64 7.44 -7.37 16.82
C GLY A 64 6.13 -6.72 17.26
N SER A 65 4.99 -7.31 16.89
CA SER A 65 3.71 -6.95 17.50
C SER A 65 3.61 -7.78 18.77
N ASP A 66 3.79 -7.12 19.91
CA ASP A 66 3.50 -7.68 21.22
C ASP A 66 2.04 -8.15 21.27
N GLU A 67 1.81 -9.45 21.12
CA GLU A 67 0.66 -10.14 21.69
C GLU A 67 1.12 -11.58 21.99
N ALA A 68 1.03 -11.98 23.26
CA ALA A 68 1.72 -13.11 23.85
C ALA A 68 1.33 -14.49 23.25
N PRO A 69 2.26 -15.47 23.21
CA PRO A 69 1.93 -16.84 22.87
C PRO A 69 1.30 -17.55 24.09
N VAL A 70 0.02 -17.91 23.99
CA VAL A 70 -0.55 -18.96 24.84
C VAL A 70 -0.10 -20.30 24.27
N THR A 71 0.86 -20.88 24.95
CA THR A 71 1.30 -22.27 24.77
C THR A 71 0.18 -23.21 25.17
N GLU A 72 -0.22 -24.12 24.28
CA GLU A 72 -0.67 -25.44 24.69
C GLU A 72 -0.35 -26.46 23.58
N ALA A 73 0.37 -27.49 24.01
CA ALA A 73 0.89 -28.58 23.22
C ALA A 73 -0.23 -29.51 22.74
N THR A 74 -0.05 -30.12 21.56
CA THR A 74 0.04 -31.59 21.44
C THR A 74 0.35 -31.98 19.99
N ASP A 75 1.60 -32.38 19.76
CA ASP A 75 1.99 -33.28 18.69
C ASP A 75 1.39 -34.67 18.94
N THR A 76 0.61 -35.20 17.98
CA THR A 76 0.65 -36.64 17.67
C THR A 76 0.51 -36.86 16.18
N LYS A 77 1.64 -37.24 15.61
CA LYS A 77 1.85 -37.82 14.29
C LYS A 77 1.34 -39.27 14.29
N THR A 78 0.20 -39.53 13.65
CA THR A 78 -0.19 -40.89 13.26
C THR A 78 -0.11 -41.00 11.74
N ILE A 79 0.80 -41.85 11.28
CA ILE A 79 1.00 -42.25 9.89
C ILE A 79 0.18 -43.52 9.68
N GLU A 80 -0.85 -43.47 8.82
CA GLU A 80 -1.52 -44.66 8.30
C GLU A 80 -0.80 -45.16 7.03
N PRO A 81 -0.45 -46.46 6.94
CA PRO A 81 0.09 -47.03 5.71
C PRO A 81 -1.05 -47.39 4.73
N GLN A 82 -0.89 -46.96 3.48
CA GLN A 82 -1.74 -47.30 2.33
C GLN A 82 -1.56 -48.80 1.96
N GLU A 83 -2.61 -49.61 2.09
CA GLU A 83 -2.65 -50.97 1.54
C GLU A 83 -2.94 -50.93 0.03
N LYS A 84 -2.04 -51.56 -0.74
CA LYS A 84 -2.25 -51.89 -2.15
C LYS A 84 -3.02 -53.22 -2.25
N LYS A 85 -4.24 -53.19 -2.78
CA LYS A 85 -4.74 -54.01 -3.91
C LYS A 85 -6.21 -53.73 -4.18
#